data_AF-A0A831K9D5-F1
#
_entry.id   AF-A0A831K9D5-F1
#
_cell.length_a   1.000
_cell.length_b   1.000
_cell.length_c   1.000
_cell.angle_alpha   90.00
_cell.angle_beta   90.00
_cell.angle_gamma   90.00
#
_symmetry.space_group_name_H-M   'P 1'
#
loop_
_entity.id
_entity.type
_entity.pdbx_description
1 polymer ?
#
loop_
_entity_poly.entity_id
_entity_poly.type
_entity_poly.pdbx_seq_one_letter_code
_entity_poly.pdbx_strand_id
1 'polypeptide(L)' 'NPGAYSPVTALLYSLNEPLLAPARRLLPPIGGMDLSPLLVLVALQLASILLIAPLRDLGLGLAGG' A
#
# COMPACT_ATOMS: atom_id res chain seq x y z
N ASN A 1 6.95 0.67 29.64
CA ASN A 1 6.85 2.13 29.51
C ASN A 1 5.55 2.48 28.76
N PRO A 2 4.47 2.87 29.44
CA PRO A 2 3.13 3.01 28.86
C PRO A 2 2.88 4.40 28.24
N GLY A 3 3.55 4.74 27.13
CA GLY A 3 3.41 6.09 26.54
C GLY A 3 3.88 6.31 25.09
N ALA A 4 4.17 5.28 24.30
CA ALA A 4 4.69 5.46 22.93
C ALA A 4 3.61 5.45 21.82
N TYR A 5 2.34 5.55 22.18
CA TYR A 5 1.27 5.77 21.19
C TYR A 5 1.06 7.27 21.02
N SER A 6 1.96 7.91 20.27
CA SER A 6 1.67 9.24 19.73
C SER A 6 0.38 9.14 18.89
N PRO A 7 -0.56 10.10 18.98
CA PRO A 7 -1.77 10.10 18.17
C PRO A 7 -1.47 9.98 16.67
N VAL A 8 -0.30 10.47 16.23
CA VAL A 8 0.19 10.32 14.85
C VAL A 8 0.46 8.85 14.51
N THR A 9 1.11 8.09 15.40
CA THR A 9 1.39 6.67 15.17
C THR A 9 0.10 5.85 15.10
N ALA A 10 -0.87 6.14 15.96
CA ALA A 10 -2.17 5.47 15.94
C ALA A 10 -2.95 5.77 14.66
N LEU A 11 -2.89 7.01 14.17
CA LEU A 11 -3.48 7.41 12.89
C LEU A 11 -2.80 6.71 11.71
N LEU A 12 -1.46 6.69 11.67
CA LEU A 12 -0.73 5.99 10.61
C LEU A 12 -1.03 4.50 10.61
N TYR A 13 -1.15 3.89 11.79
CA TYR A 13 -1.53 2.49 11.90
C TYR A 13 -2.95 2.25 11.35
N SER A 14 -3.93 3.06 11.76
CA SER A 14 -5.32 2.88 11.31
C SER A 14 -5.52 3.09 9.81
N LEU A 15 -4.75 4.00 9.19
CA LEU A 15 -4.77 4.22 7.75
C LEU A 15 -4.13 3.08 6.96
N ASN A 16 -3.04 2.51 7.48
CA ASN A 16 -2.33 1.44 6.79
C ASN A 16 -2.97 0.07 7.03
N GLU A 17 -3.68 -0.13 8.13
CA GLU A 17 -4.20 -1.44 8.52
C GLU A 17 -5.12 -2.13 7.49
N PRO A 18 -6.03 -1.42 6.79
CA PRO A 18 -6.82 -2.02 5.72
C PRO A 18 -5.99 -2.63 4.58
N LEU A 19 -4.78 -2.11 4.35
CA LEU A 19 -3.86 -2.58 3.33
C LEU A 19 -2.91 -3.67 3.88
N LEU A 20 -2.36 -3.45 5.08
CA LEU A 20 -1.37 -4.35 5.68
C LEU A 20 -2.01 -5.64 6.22
N ALA A 21 -3.22 -5.59 6.79
CA ALA A 21 -3.90 -6.77 7.33
C ALA A 21 -4.11 -7.90 6.30
N PRO A 22 -4.66 -7.64 5.09
CA PRO A 22 -4.76 -8.68 4.07
C PRO A 22 -3.38 -9.09 3.54
N ALA A 23 -2.42 -8.15 3.41
CA ALA A 23 -1.07 -8.46 2.97
C ALA A 23 -0.34 -9.42 3.94
N ARG A 24 -0.52 -9.25 5.27
CA ARG A 24 -0.01 -10.18 6.29
C ARG A 24 -0.62 -11.57 6.22
N ARG A 25 -1.84 -11.71 5.69
CA ARG A 25 -2.46 -13.03 5.46
C ARG A 25 -1.85 -13.74 4.26
N LEU A 26 -1.41 -12.99 3.25
CA LEU A 26 -0.76 -13.53 2.06
C LEU A 26 0.72 -13.86 2.32
N LEU A 27 1.42 -12.98 3.03
CA LEU A 27 2.83 -13.14 3.39
C LEU A 27 2.99 -12.90 4.89
N PRO A 28 2.83 -13.96 5.71
CA PRO A 28 2.96 -13.88 7.16
C PRO A 28 4.33 -13.35 7.59
N PRO A 29 4.44 -12.74 8.78
CA PRO A 29 5.71 -12.28 9.31
C PRO A 29 6.74 -13.42 9.38
N ILE A 30 7.92 -13.19 8.82
CA ILE A 30 9.03 -14.16 8.83
C ILE A 30 10.04 -13.70 9.88
N GLY A 31 10.33 -14.56 10.86
CA GLY A 31 11.28 -14.24 11.92
C GLY A 31 10.88 -13.05 12.80
N GLY A 32 9.58 -12.75 12.90
CA GLY A 32 9.05 -11.61 13.67
C GLY A 32 9.10 -10.26 12.95
N MET A 33 9.60 -10.22 11.70
CA MET A 33 9.59 -9.01 10.86
C MET A 33 8.34 -8.98 9.98
N ASP A 34 7.65 -7.83 9.95
CA ASP A 34 6.50 -7.60 9.08
C ASP A 34 6.97 -7.14 7.68
N LEU A 35 6.83 -8.03 6.70
CA LEU A 35 7.13 -7.76 5.29
C LEU A 35 5.91 -7.29 4.49
N SER A 36 4.73 -7.19 5.13
CA SER A 36 3.52 -6.70 4.46
C SER A 36 3.64 -5.30 3.86
N PRO A 37 4.40 -4.34 4.42
CA PRO A 37 4.57 -3.03 3.78
C PRO A 37 5.28 -3.13 2.43
N LEU A 38 6.30 -4.01 2.32
CA LEU A 38 7.00 -4.25 1.06
C LEU A 38 6.06 -4.85 0.01
N LEU A 39 5.25 -5.84 0.41
CA LEU A 39 4.27 -6.46 -0.48
C LEU A 39 3.24 -5.44 -1.00
N VAL A 40 2.71 -4.59 -0.11
CA VAL A 40 1.76 -3.54 -0.50
C VAL A 40 2.41 -2.55 -1.47
N LEU A 41 3.64 -2.10 -1.21
CA LEU A 41 4.36 -1.20 -2.11
C LEU A 41 4.56 -1.81 -3.51
N VAL A 42 4.97 -3.07 -3.59
CA VAL A 42 5.13 -3.77 -4.88
C VAL A 42 3.79 -3.89 -5.60
N ALA A 43 2.72 -4.27 -4.89
CA ALA A 43 1.39 -4.38 -5.48
C ALA A 43 0.87 -3.03 -6.03
N LEU A 44 1.08 -1.94 -5.29
CA LEU A 44 0.72 -0.59 -5.75
C LEU A 44 1.55 -0.16 -6.96
N GLN A 45 2.84 -0.49 -7.00
CA GLN A 45 3.70 -0.20 -8.14
C GLN A 45 3.24 -0.96 -9.39
N LEU A 46 2.89 -2.24 -9.23
CA LEU A 46 2.33 -3.04 -10.32
C LEU A 46 0.99 -2.51 -10.79
N ALA A 47 0.09 -2.13 -9.88
CA ALA A 47 -1.19 -1.50 -10.23
C ALA A 47 -0.96 -0.19 -11.00
N SER A 48 0.05 0.59 -10.63
CA SER A 48 0.41 1.83 -11.33
C SER A 48 0.84 1.59 -12.76
N ILE A 49 1.65 0.55 -13.00
CA ILE A 49 2.14 0.19 -14.34
C ILE A 49 1.04 -0.46 -15.18
N LEU A 50 0.31 -1.42 -14.62
CA LEU A 50 -0.61 -2.26 -15.37
C LEU A 50 -1.99 -1.63 -15.56
N LEU A 51 -2.42 -0.77 -14.64
CA LEU A 51 -3.76 -0.17 -14.66
C LEU A 51 -3.67 1.33 -14.90
N ILE A 52 -2.90 2.06 -14.10
CA ILE A 52 -2.94 3.53 -14.11
C ILE A 52 -2.29 4.10 -15.36
N ALA A 53 -1.10 3.63 -15.76
CA ALA A 53 -0.40 4.14 -16.93
C ALA A 53 -1.22 4.00 -18.24
N PRO A 54 -1.77 2.81 -18.58
CA PRO A 54 -2.62 2.67 -19.77
C PRO A 54 -3.85 3.57 -19.73
N LEU A 55 -4.53 3.66 -18.57
CA LEU A 55 -5.71 4.51 -18.43
C LEU A 55 -5.39 6.00 -18.62
N ARG A 56 -4.22 6.43 -18.13
CA ARG A 56 -3.72 7.80 -18.33
C ARG A 56 -3.42 8.06 -19.79
N ASP A 57 -2.72 7.14 -20.47
CA ASP A 57 -2.35 7.30 -21.87
C ASP A 57 -3.60 7.36 -22.77
N LEU A 58 -4.60 6.52 -22.48
CA LEU A 58 -5.91 6.59 -23.14
C LEU A 58 -6.59 7.93 -22.88
N GLY A 59 -6.67 8.38 -21.62
CA GLY A 59 -7.29 9.66 -21.28
C GLY A 59 -6.61 10.86 -21.96
N LEU A 60 -5.28 10.85 -22.07
CA LEU A 60 -4.52 11.87 -22.80
C LEU A 60 -4.78 11.82 -24.31
N GLY A 61 -4.86 10.62 -24.88
CA GLY A 61 -5.23 10.44 -26.28
C GLY A 61 -6.63 10.95 -26.61
N LEU A 62 -7.58 10.83 -25.67
CA LEU A 62 -8.94 11.35 -25.81
C LEU A 62 -9.05 12.86 -25.57
N ALA A 63 -8.15 13.44 -24.78
CA ALA A 63 -8.15 14.88 -24.48
C ALA A 63 -7.39 15.72 -25.52
N GLY A 64 -6.47 15.09 -26.27
CA GLY A 64 -5.62 15.74 -27.26
C GLY A 64 -6.04 15.56 -28.72
N GLY A 65 -7.11 14.80 -29.00
CA GLY A 65 -7.73 14.65 -30.33
C GLY A 65 -9.05 15.40 -30.41
#